data_AF-A0A2I0NPH3-F1
#
_entry.id   AF-A0A2I0NPH3-F1
#
_cell.length_a   1.000
_cell.length_b   1.000
_cell.length_c   1.000
_cell.angle_alpha   90.00
_cell.angle_beta   90.00
_cell.angle_gamma   90.00
#
_symmetry.space_group_name_H-M   'P 1'
#
loop_
_entity.id
_entity.type
_entity.pdbx_description
1 polymer ?
#
loop_
_entity_poly.entity_id
_entity_poly.type
_entity_poly.pdbx_seq_one_letter_code
_entity_poly.pdbx_strand_id
1 'polypeptide(L)'
;MDPDTPEPSGLRIPDLKIPGLLKLTADRRKALATAAAAVVAIAVLLVGGMVFVSFHEGQQVAAFNSHVSASEADLFLVSGKITSHMRTPTNDLSVAECDAHVREFAAIANYGRAVTAYHRRIVAVDAVPEAYAGAQSAYVRALDNLNRAFTFWSSAASAYEVRDYNAANRNIAEADKAWQEYNAAITDYDRELRVVEEGPEVPPA
;
A
#
# COMPACT_ATOMS: atom_id res chain seq x y z
N MET A 1 -106.74 -44.22 31.00
CA MET A 1 -107.12 -43.75 29.65
C MET A 1 -106.25 -42.54 29.36
N ASP A 2 -105.44 -42.65 28.30
CA ASP A 2 -104.44 -41.71 27.71
C ASP A 2 -105.11 -40.51 26.99
N PRO A 3 -104.43 -39.47 26.42
CA PRO A 3 -102.99 -39.09 26.38
C PRO A 3 -102.69 -37.55 26.50
N ASP A 4 -101.41 -37.20 26.30
CA ASP A 4 -100.85 -36.00 25.62
C ASP A 4 -99.87 -35.06 26.38
N THR A 5 -98.78 -34.77 25.65
CA THR A 5 -97.46 -34.21 25.98
C THR A 5 -97.42 -32.67 26.02
N PRO A 6 -96.30 -32.06 26.49
CA PRO A 6 -95.37 -31.44 25.52
C PRO A 6 -93.86 -31.57 25.85
N GLU A 7 -93.05 -31.40 24.80
CA GLU A 7 -91.57 -31.42 24.73
C GLU A 7 -90.84 -30.38 25.62
N PRO A 8 -89.50 -30.52 25.76
CA PRO A 8 -88.67 -29.34 25.57
C PRO A 8 -87.43 -29.54 24.68
N SER A 9 -87.42 -28.74 23.60
CA SER A 9 -86.34 -27.81 23.21
C SER A 9 -84.92 -28.37 23.03
N GLY A 10 -84.61 -28.74 21.78
CA GLY A 10 -83.24 -28.86 21.29
C GLY A 10 -82.52 -27.51 21.23
N LEU A 11 -81.38 -27.42 21.91
CA LEU A 11 -80.47 -26.28 21.87
C LEU A 11 -79.68 -26.27 20.54
N ARG A 12 -80.01 -25.37 19.61
CA ARG A 12 -79.17 -25.10 18.42
C ARG A 12 -78.02 -24.17 18.80
N ILE A 13 -76.80 -24.70 18.80
CA ILE A 13 -75.58 -23.88 18.84
C ILE A 13 -75.37 -23.29 17.43
N PRO A 14 -75.24 -21.96 17.26
CA PRO A 14 -74.87 -21.40 15.97
C PRO A 14 -73.41 -21.74 15.67
N ASP A 15 -73.16 -22.29 14.49
CA ASP A 15 -71.83 -22.48 13.91
C ASP A 15 -71.17 -21.10 13.70
N LEU A 16 -70.33 -20.69 14.66
CA LEU A 16 -69.50 -19.49 14.57
C LEU A 16 -68.32 -19.79 13.62
N LYS A 17 -68.58 -19.67 12.32
CA LYS A 17 -67.50 -19.45 11.34
C LYS A 17 -66.86 -18.11 11.65
N ILE A 18 -65.65 -18.13 12.21
CA ILE A 18 -64.79 -16.95 12.38
C ILE A 18 -63.96 -16.78 11.08
N PRO A 19 -64.34 -15.91 10.14
CA PRO A 19 -63.60 -15.71 8.90
C PRO A 19 -62.70 -14.49 9.12
N GLY A 20 -61.52 -14.70 9.71
CA GLY A 20 -60.60 -13.57 9.97
C GLY A 20 -59.19 -13.94 10.40
N LEU A 21 -58.99 -15.11 11.01
CA LEU A 21 -57.68 -15.52 11.54
C LEU A 21 -56.66 -15.96 10.47
N LEU A 22 -57.14 -16.47 9.33
CA LEU A 22 -56.31 -16.98 8.24
C LEU A 22 -55.69 -15.88 7.35
N LYS A 23 -56.37 -14.73 7.19
CA LYS A 23 -55.84 -13.60 6.40
C LYS A 23 -54.73 -12.84 7.12
N LEU A 24 -54.89 -12.59 8.43
CA LEU A 24 -53.88 -11.92 9.26
C LEU A 24 -52.58 -12.71 9.40
N THR A 25 -52.68 -14.05 9.44
CA THR A 25 -51.50 -14.93 9.54
C THR A 25 -50.75 -15.06 8.22
N ALA A 26 -51.45 -15.04 7.08
CA ALA A 26 -50.85 -15.04 5.75
C ALA A 26 -50.08 -13.74 5.46
N ASP A 27 -50.67 -12.57 5.76
CA ASP A 27 -49.99 -11.27 5.59
C ASP A 27 -48.78 -11.13 6.52
N ARG A 28 -48.88 -11.62 7.76
CA ARG A 28 -47.75 -11.58 8.71
C ARG A 28 -46.61 -12.51 8.30
N ARG A 29 -46.90 -13.69 7.75
CA ARG A 29 -45.88 -14.58 7.17
C ARG A 29 -45.21 -13.96 5.95
N LYS A 30 -45.98 -13.30 5.09
CA LYS A 30 -45.44 -12.62 3.91
C LYS A 30 -44.56 -11.43 4.32
N ALA A 31 -45.01 -10.63 5.29
CA ALA A 31 -44.24 -9.53 5.86
C ALA A 31 -42.95 -10.03 6.56
N LEU A 32 -43.01 -11.14 7.30
CA LEU A 32 -41.83 -11.77 7.92
C LEU A 32 -40.85 -12.30 6.86
N ALA A 33 -41.34 -12.92 5.79
CA ALA A 33 -40.50 -13.38 4.69
C ALA A 33 -39.83 -12.22 3.94
N THR A 34 -40.58 -11.13 3.69
CA THR A 34 -40.03 -9.92 3.07
C THR A 34 -39.01 -9.23 3.98
N ALA A 35 -39.27 -9.14 5.28
CA ALA A 35 -38.32 -8.59 6.25
C ALA A 35 -37.06 -9.45 6.36
N ALA A 36 -37.19 -10.78 6.39
CA ALA A 36 -36.05 -11.70 6.38
C ALA A 36 -35.23 -11.58 5.09
N ALA A 37 -35.88 -11.48 3.93
CA ALA A 37 -35.20 -11.27 2.66
C ALA A 37 -34.45 -9.93 2.62
N ALA A 38 -35.04 -8.86 3.18
CA ALA A 38 -34.39 -7.56 3.27
C ALA A 38 -33.14 -7.61 4.19
N VAL A 39 -33.24 -8.28 5.34
CA VAL A 39 -32.10 -8.46 6.26
C VAL A 39 -30.99 -9.27 5.58
N VAL A 40 -31.32 -10.34 4.86
CA VAL A 40 -30.33 -11.13 4.10
C VAL A 40 -29.67 -10.29 3.01
N ALA A 41 -30.44 -9.48 2.26
CA ALA A 41 -29.89 -8.61 1.24
C ALA A 41 -28.94 -7.54 1.83
N ILE A 42 -29.31 -6.95 2.97
CA ILE A 42 -28.45 -6.01 3.69
C ILE A 42 -27.17 -6.70 4.17
N ALA A 43 -27.28 -7.91 4.74
CA ALA A 43 -26.12 -8.69 5.17
C ALA A 43 -25.18 -9.04 4.02
N VAL A 44 -25.72 -9.45 2.86
CA VAL A 44 -24.93 -9.73 1.65
C VAL A 44 -24.23 -8.47 1.13
N LEU A 45 -24.90 -7.32 1.13
CA LEU A 45 -24.28 -6.05 0.73
C LEU A 45 -23.16 -5.62 1.69
N LEU A 46 -23.37 -5.76 3.00
CA LEU A 46 -22.36 -5.40 4.00
C LEU A 46 -21.16 -6.34 3.95
N VAL A 47 -21.39 -7.66 4.01
CA VAL A 47 -20.31 -8.67 4.00
C VAL A 47 -19.63 -8.70 2.64
N GLY A 48 -20.39 -8.69 1.55
CA GLY A 48 -19.86 -8.64 0.19
C GLY A 48 -19.08 -7.35 -0.09
N GLY A 49 -19.57 -6.21 0.40
CA GLY A 49 -18.86 -4.93 0.33
C GLY A 49 -17.54 -4.96 1.11
N MET A 50 -17.53 -5.51 2.33
CA MET A 50 -16.32 -5.64 3.14
C MET A 50 -15.28 -6.55 2.47
N VAL A 51 -15.71 -7.72 1.97
CA VAL A 51 -14.83 -8.65 1.24
C VAL A 51 -14.26 -7.99 -0.02
N PHE A 52 -15.07 -7.22 -0.76
CA PHE A 52 -14.63 -6.51 -1.95
C PHE A 52 -13.58 -5.43 -1.63
N VAL A 53 -13.80 -4.64 -0.57
CA VAL A 53 -12.83 -3.62 -0.10
C VAL A 53 -11.52 -4.30 0.31
N SER A 54 -11.57 -5.33 1.14
CA SER A 54 -10.37 -6.05 1.58
C SER A 54 -9.62 -6.71 0.44
N PHE A 55 -10.31 -7.24 -0.58
CA PHE A 55 -9.68 -7.79 -1.77
C PHE A 55 -8.95 -6.70 -2.57
N HIS A 56 -9.58 -5.54 -2.74
CA HIS A 56 -8.98 -4.43 -3.48
C HIS A 56 -7.77 -3.82 -2.76
N GLU A 57 -7.87 -3.63 -1.44
CA GLU A 57 -6.74 -3.20 -0.61
C GLU A 57 -5.58 -4.20 -0.67
N GLY A 58 -5.87 -5.51 -0.65
CA GLY A 58 -4.86 -6.54 -0.83
C GLY A 58 -4.14 -6.46 -2.17
N GLN A 59 -4.86 -6.17 -3.26
CA GLN A 59 -4.24 -5.96 -4.58
C GLN A 59 -3.36 -4.71 -4.62
N GLN A 60 -3.81 -3.61 -4.00
CA GLN A 60 -3.05 -2.36 -3.89
C GLN A 60 -1.72 -2.56 -3.15
N VAL A 61 -1.76 -3.21 -1.99
CA VAL A 61 -0.56 -3.53 -1.20
C VAL A 61 0.38 -4.46 -1.97
N ALA A 62 -0.16 -5.48 -2.64
CA ALA A 62 0.66 -6.39 -3.44
C ALA A 62 1.38 -5.68 -4.60
N ALA A 63 0.70 -4.74 -5.28
CA ALA A 63 1.30 -3.95 -6.34
C ALA A 63 2.42 -3.05 -5.80
N PHE A 64 2.16 -2.32 -4.73
CA PHE A 64 3.15 -1.48 -4.05
C PHE A 64 4.38 -2.28 -3.63
N ASN A 65 4.20 -3.40 -2.94
CA ASN A 65 5.30 -4.26 -2.51
C ASN A 65 6.10 -4.83 -3.69
N SER A 66 5.42 -5.17 -4.79
CA SER A 66 6.09 -5.63 -6.01
C SER A 66 6.93 -4.53 -6.65
N HIS A 67 6.45 -3.29 -6.69
CA HIS A 67 7.21 -2.16 -7.24
C HIS A 67 8.40 -1.79 -6.35
N VAL A 68 8.23 -1.78 -5.02
CA VAL A 68 9.32 -1.60 -4.06
C VAL A 68 10.38 -2.69 -4.23
N SER A 69 9.98 -3.95 -4.30
CA SER A 69 10.91 -5.08 -4.50
C SER A 69 11.70 -4.96 -5.81
N ALA A 70 11.04 -4.56 -6.90
CA ALA A 70 11.70 -4.32 -8.18
C ALA A 70 12.69 -3.14 -8.10
N SER A 71 12.30 -2.07 -7.42
CA SER A 71 13.17 -0.92 -7.15
C SER A 71 14.42 -1.31 -6.38
N GLU A 72 14.28 -2.07 -5.29
CA GLU A 72 15.41 -2.54 -4.48
C GLU A 72 16.36 -3.43 -5.26
N ALA A 73 15.84 -4.35 -6.08
CA ALA A 73 16.66 -5.23 -6.90
C ALA A 73 17.52 -4.43 -7.91
N ASP A 74 16.92 -3.46 -8.61
CA ASP A 74 17.65 -2.63 -9.57
C ASP A 74 18.66 -1.70 -8.87
N LEU A 75 18.26 -1.08 -7.75
CA LEU A 75 19.13 -0.19 -6.98
C LEU A 75 20.29 -0.94 -6.32
N PHE A 76 20.11 -2.21 -5.96
CA PHE A 76 21.19 -3.07 -5.49
C PHE A 76 22.28 -3.24 -6.56
N LEU A 77 21.89 -3.44 -7.83
CA LEU A 77 22.84 -3.52 -8.93
C LEU A 77 23.60 -2.21 -9.15
N VAL A 78 22.90 -1.07 -9.07
CA VAL A 78 23.52 0.26 -9.16
C VAL A 78 24.50 0.49 -8.01
N SER A 79 24.09 0.17 -6.78
CA SER A 79 24.90 0.26 -5.57
C SER A 79 26.17 -0.59 -5.66
N GLY A 80 26.05 -1.81 -6.18
CA GLY A 80 27.18 -2.69 -6.45
C GLY A 80 28.17 -2.08 -7.44
N LYS A 81 27.68 -1.54 -8.56
CA LYS A 81 28.52 -0.86 -9.58
C LYS A 81 29.27 0.33 -8.98
N ILE A 82 28.57 1.23 -8.30
CA ILE A 82 29.20 2.45 -7.77
C ILE A 82 30.18 2.15 -6.64
N THR A 83 29.84 1.22 -5.74
CA THR A 83 30.73 0.79 -4.66
C THR A 83 31.99 0.12 -5.21
N SER A 84 31.83 -0.75 -6.21
CA SER A 84 32.97 -1.38 -6.89
C SER A 84 33.88 -0.33 -7.52
N HIS A 85 33.29 0.64 -8.23
CA HIS A 85 34.04 1.71 -8.89
C HIS A 85 34.81 2.58 -7.90
N MET A 86 34.16 3.02 -6.82
CA MET A 86 34.77 3.85 -5.77
C MET A 86 35.91 3.13 -5.03
N ARG A 87 35.90 1.80 -4.99
CA ARG A 87 36.94 1.00 -4.32
C ARG A 87 38.14 0.69 -5.21
N THR A 88 38.05 0.93 -6.53
CA THR A 88 39.17 0.72 -7.44
C THR A 88 40.31 1.68 -7.07
N PRO A 89 41.52 1.17 -6.75
CA PRO A 89 42.66 2.03 -6.44
C PRO A 89 43.00 2.93 -7.63
N THR A 90 43.15 4.23 -7.39
CA THR A 90 43.50 5.21 -8.43
C THR A 90 44.95 5.69 -8.35
N ASN A 91 45.75 5.19 -7.41
CA ASN A 91 47.06 5.73 -7.07
C ASN A 91 48.12 5.56 -8.17
N ASP A 92 47.96 4.54 -9.03
CA ASP A 92 48.90 4.21 -10.10
C ASP A 92 48.39 4.61 -11.50
N LEU A 93 47.24 5.28 -11.57
CA LEU A 93 46.63 5.68 -12.83
C LEU A 93 47.38 6.87 -13.46
N SER A 94 47.60 6.79 -14.76
CA SER A 94 47.98 7.96 -15.56
C SER A 94 46.85 8.98 -15.58
N VAL A 95 47.16 10.22 -15.99
CA VAL A 95 46.15 11.29 -16.10
C VAL A 95 44.99 10.88 -17.02
N ALA A 96 45.28 10.24 -18.15
CA ALA A 96 44.25 9.79 -19.09
C ALA A 96 43.35 8.69 -18.49
N GLU A 97 43.91 7.81 -17.65
CA GLU A 97 43.16 6.78 -16.95
C GLU A 97 42.32 7.38 -15.80
N CYS A 98 42.81 8.39 -15.10
CA CYS A 98 42.02 9.17 -14.14
C CYS A 98 40.82 9.84 -14.82
N ASP A 99 41.04 10.48 -15.98
CA ASP A 99 39.96 11.12 -16.74
C ASP A 99 38.91 10.08 -17.19
N ALA A 100 39.34 8.92 -17.67
CA ALA A 100 38.44 7.82 -18.02
C ALA A 100 37.67 7.30 -16.80
N HIS A 101 38.34 7.13 -15.67
CA HIS A 101 37.74 6.68 -14.41
C HIS A 101 36.66 7.66 -13.91
N VAL A 102 36.90 8.96 -14.02
CA VAL A 102 35.91 10.00 -13.65
C VAL A 102 34.71 10.01 -14.61
N ARG A 103 34.92 9.82 -15.92
CA ARG A 103 33.83 9.70 -16.88
C ARG A 103 32.96 8.48 -16.64
N GLU A 104 33.56 7.34 -16.31
CA GLU A 104 32.82 6.13 -15.95
C GLU A 104 32.02 6.32 -14.66
N PHE A 105 32.61 6.98 -13.65
CA PHE A 105 31.89 7.36 -12.44
C PHE A 105 30.66 8.24 -12.74
N ALA A 106 30.82 9.24 -13.62
CA ALA A 106 29.72 10.10 -14.07
C ALA A 106 28.63 9.29 -14.77
N ALA A 107 28.99 8.32 -15.61
CA ALA A 107 28.05 7.47 -16.33
C ALA A 107 27.25 6.57 -15.37
N ILE A 108 27.92 5.95 -14.39
CA ILE A 108 27.27 5.15 -13.34
C ILE A 108 26.30 6.02 -12.53
N ALA A 109 26.73 7.22 -12.12
CA ALA A 109 25.88 8.14 -11.36
C ALA A 109 24.65 8.61 -12.18
N ASN A 110 24.82 8.92 -13.46
CA ASN A 110 23.72 9.27 -14.35
C ASN A 110 22.73 8.13 -14.53
N TYR A 111 23.23 6.90 -14.67
CA TYR A 111 22.39 5.69 -14.73
C TYR A 111 21.60 5.51 -13.43
N GLY A 112 22.27 5.61 -12.27
CA GLY A 112 21.62 5.54 -10.96
C GLY A 112 20.50 6.58 -10.81
N ARG A 113 20.78 7.84 -11.18
CA ARG A 113 19.76 8.90 -11.21
C ARG A 113 18.55 8.52 -12.06
N ALA A 114 18.76 7.95 -13.25
CA ALA A 114 17.66 7.55 -14.13
C ALA A 114 16.83 6.40 -13.53
N VAL A 115 17.49 5.37 -13.00
CA VAL A 115 16.84 4.22 -12.33
C VAL A 115 16.01 4.68 -11.14
N THR A 116 16.58 5.51 -10.26
CA THR A 116 15.86 6.04 -9.10
C THR A 116 14.66 6.90 -9.53
N ALA A 117 14.81 7.75 -10.54
CA ALA A 117 13.71 8.58 -11.04
C ALA A 117 12.57 7.74 -11.65
N TYR A 118 12.89 6.63 -12.30
CA TYR A 118 11.90 5.70 -12.84
C TYR A 118 11.08 5.06 -11.72
N HIS A 119 11.75 4.43 -10.75
CA HIS A 119 11.09 3.76 -9.63
C HIS A 119 10.28 4.73 -8.77
N ARG A 120 10.80 5.94 -8.57
CA ARG A 120 10.10 7.00 -7.84
C ARG A 120 8.76 7.36 -8.46
N ARG A 121 8.70 7.43 -9.80
CA ARG A 121 7.44 7.75 -10.51
C ARG A 121 6.42 6.64 -10.38
N ILE A 122 6.85 5.38 -10.39
CA ILE A 122 5.96 4.23 -10.28
C ILE A 122 5.42 4.14 -8.85
N VAL A 123 6.31 4.12 -7.85
CA VAL A 123 5.90 3.98 -6.46
C VAL A 123 5.05 5.16 -5.98
N ALA A 124 5.34 6.39 -6.42
CA ALA A 124 4.59 7.57 -5.99
C ALA A 124 3.13 7.62 -6.50
N VAL A 125 2.78 6.83 -7.53
CA VAL A 125 1.42 6.79 -8.07
C VAL A 125 0.66 5.53 -7.69
N ASP A 126 1.29 4.62 -6.95
CA ASP A 126 0.59 3.45 -6.43
C ASP A 126 -0.55 3.89 -5.53
N ALA A 127 -1.75 3.36 -5.78
CA ALA A 127 -2.84 3.46 -4.83
C ALA A 127 -2.50 2.51 -3.67
N VAL A 128 -2.47 3.03 -2.45
CA VAL A 128 -2.24 2.25 -1.23
C VAL A 128 -3.36 2.54 -0.21
N PRO A 129 -3.71 1.57 0.65
CA PRO A 129 -4.58 1.84 1.78
C PRO A 129 -3.99 2.92 2.69
N GLU A 130 -4.84 3.67 3.40
CA GLU A 130 -4.41 4.78 4.27
C GLU A 130 -3.33 4.37 5.28
N ALA A 131 -3.41 3.14 5.80
CA ALA A 131 -2.40 2.58 6.70
C ALA A 131 -0.99 2.56 6.08
N TYR A 132 -0.86 2.30 4.78
CA TYR A 132 0.42 2.23 4.07
C TYR A 132 0.92 3.59 3.54
N ALA A 133 0.14 4.66 3.67
CA ALA A 133 0.51 5.98 3.14
C ALA A 133 1.82 6.50 3.75
N GLY A 134 2.08 6.21 5.03
CA GLY A 134 3.34 6.53 5.71
C GLY A 134 4.54 5.83 5.07
N ALA A 135 4.44 4.51 4.86
CA ALA A 135 5.48 3.71 4.23
C ALA A 135 5.75 4.18 2.79
N GLN A 136 4.70 4.36 1.97
CA GLN A 136 4.85 4.88 0.61
C GLN A 136 5.55 6.25 0.61
N SER A 137 5.13 7.18 1.47
CA SER A 137 5.74 8.50 1.56
C SER A 137 7.21 8.45 1.96
N ALA A 138 7.57 7.60 2.92
CA ALA A 138 8.95 7.43 3.36
C ALA A 138 9.83 6.83 2.25
N TYR A 139 9.34 5.82 1.54
CA TYR A 139 10.07 5.20 0.43
C TYR A 139 10.27 6.17 -0.74
N VAL A 140 9.24 6.94 -1.12
CA VAL A 140 9.37 7.98 -2.16
C VAL A 140 10.40 9.04 -1.75
N ARG A 141 10.42 9.46 -0.47
CA ARG A 141 11.43 10.37 0.06
C ARG A 141 12.83 9.78 -0.02
N ALA A 142 12.99 8.48 0.28
CA ALA A 142 14.25 7.79 0.13
C ALA A 142 14.74 7.86 -1.33
N LEU A 143 13.87 7.54 -2.29
CA LEU A 143 14.22 7.64 -3.71
C LEU A 143 14.57 9.08 -4.14
N ASP A 144 13.85 10.10 -3.65
CA ASP A 144 14.18 11.50 -3.94
C ASP A 144 15.59 11.87 -3.42
N ASN A 145 15.96 11.45 -2.20
CA ASN A 145 17.28 11.69 -1.63
C ASN A 145 18.39 10.93 -2.37
N LEU A 146 18.13 9.67 -2.74
CA LEU A 146 19.09 8.87 -3.51
C LEU A 146 19.31 9.47 -4.91
N ASN A 147 18.26 9.96 -5.56
CA ASN A 147 18.36 10.66 -6.84
C ASN A 147 19.24 11.91 -6.73
N ARG A 148 19.08 12.66 -5.64
CA ARG A 148 19.89 13.85 -5.34
C ARG A 148 21.36 13.50 -5.09
N ALA A 149 21.65 12.41 -4.38
CA ALA A 149 23.02 11.90 -4.21
C ALA A 149 23.68 11.58 -5.56
N PHE A 150 23.01 10.82 -6.43
CA PHE A 150 23.50 10.54 -7.78
C PHE A 150 23.71 11.80 -8.63
N THR A 151 22.82 12.78 -8.51
CA THR A 151 22.95 14.07 -9.20
C THR A 151 24.22 14.81 -8.76
N PHE A 152 24.50 14.82 -7.45
CA PHE A 152 25.71 15.46 -6.94
C PHE A 152 26.99 14.69 -7.30
N TRP A 153 26.99 13.35 -7.27
CA TRP A 153 28.13 12.57 -7.77
C TRP A 153 28.43 12.83 -9.25
N SER A 154 27.40 12.89 -10.10
CA SER A 154 27.56 13.25 -11.52
C SER A 154 28.10 14.69 -11.69
N SER A 155 27.60 15.63 -10.87
CA SER A 155 28.08 17.02 -10.87
C SER A 155 29.51 17.15 -10.37
N ALA A 156 29.93 16.34 -9.40
CA ALA A 156 31.31 16.28 -8.92
C ALA A 156 32.26 15.81 -10.02
N ALA A 157 31.88 14.77 -10.76
CA ALA A 157 32.65 14.27 -11.90
C ALA A 157 32.80 15.32 -13.01
N SER A 158 31.70 16.03 -13.32
CA SER A 158 31.71 17.11 -14.32
C SER A 158 32.60 18.28 -13.89
N ALA A 159 32.56 18.66 -12.61
CA ALA A 159 33.42 19.70 -12.06
C ALA A 159 34.91 19.31 -12.08
N TYR A 160 35.21 18.04 -11.81
CA TYR A 160 36.57 17.51 -11.91
C TYR A 160 37.11 17.60 -13.35
N GLU A 161 36.31 17.25 -14.35
CA GLU A 161 36.73 17.29 -15.77
C GLU A 161 37.15 18.69 -16.22
N VAL A 162 36.52 19.74 -15.69
CA VAL A 162 36.89 21.14 -15.95
C VAL A 162 37.89 21.72 -14.93
N ARG A 163 38.46 20.88 -14.07
CA ARG A 163 39.46 21.21 -13.04
C ARG A 163 38.95 22.20 -11.97
N ASP A 164 37.64 22.28 -11.75
CA ASP A 164 37.05 22.99 -10.61
C ASP A 164 36.97 22.05 -9.40
N TYR A 165 38.14 21.81 -8.78
CA TYR A 165 38.25 20.90 -7.64
C TYR A 165 37.48 21.37 -6.40
N ASN A 166 37.27 22.68 -6.26
CA ASN A 166 36.48 23.23 -5.17
C ASN A 166 35.00 22.87 -5.35
N ALA A 167 34.46 23.00 -6.57
CA ALA A 167 33.09 22.55 -6.86
C ALA A 167 32.95 21.03 -6.76
N ALA A 168 33.95 20.27 -7.22
CA ALA A 168 33.95 18.81 -7.09
C ALA A 168 33.84 18.38 -5.62
N ASN A 169 34.67 18.94 -4.73
CA ASN A 169 34.65 18.62 -3.30
C ASN A 169 33.32 19.02 -2.63
N ARG A 170 32.75 20.19 -2.97
CA ARG A 170 31.43 20.59 -2.45
C ARG A 170 30.34 19.61 -2.90
N ASN A 171 30.34 19.21 -4.16
CA ASN A 171 29.37 18.26 -4.68
C ASN A 171 29.49 16.88 -4.02
N ILE A 172 30.71 16.40 -3.73
CA ILE A 172 30.89 15.14 -2.98
C ILE A 172 30.27 15.24 -1.59
N ALA A 173 30.52 16.34 -0.86
CA ALA A 173 29.94 16.53 0.47
C ALA A 173 28.40 16.58 0.46
N GLU A 174 27.80 17.23 -0.55
CA GLU A 174 26.35 17.25 -0.72
C GLU A 174 25.78 15.87 -1.14
N ALA A 175 26.54 15.09 -1.91
CA ALA A 175 26.18 13.71 -2.23
C ALA A 175 26.16 12.83 -0.98
N ASP A 176 27.17 12.95 -0.11
CA ASP A 176 27.25 12.21 1.15
C ASP A 176 26.09 12.57 2.10
N LYS A 177 25.75 13.85 2.18
CA LYS A 177 24.59 14.31 2.95
C LYS A 177 23.28 13.74 2.40
N ALA A 178 23.07 13.80 1.09
CA ALA A 178 21.87 13.23 0.46
C ALA A 178 21.80 11.71 0.65
N TRP A 179 22.94 11.01 0.65
CA TRP A 179 23.02 9.59 0.96
C TRP A 179 22.64 9.29 2.42
N GLN A 180 23.06 10.11 3.38
CA GLN A 180 22.63 10.00 4.78
C GLN A 180 21.12 10.22 4.93
N GLU A 181 20.57 11.22 4.24
CA GLU A 181 19.13 11.50 4.19
C GLU A 181 18.34 10.33 3.56
N TYR A 182 18.92 9.64 2.57
CA TYR A 182 18.36 8.39 2.01
C TYR A 182 18.31 7.27 3.07
N ASN A 183 19.40 7.00 3.78
CA ASN A 183 19.43 5.94 4.80
C ASN A 183 18.43 6.19 5.94
N ALA A 184 18.28 7.46 6.34
CA ALA A 184 17.27 7.86 7.33
C ALA A 184 15.84 7.59 6.82
N ALA A 185 15.55 7.94 5.55
CA ALA A 185 14.24 7.71 4.96
C ALA A 185 13.92 6.22 4.75
N ILE A 186 14.91 5.37 4.47
CA ILE A 186 14.73 3.91 4.46
C ILE A 186 14.42 3.38 5.87
N THR A 187 15.11 3.90 6.89
CA THR A 187 14.80 3.54 8.28
C THR A 187 13.37 3.96 8.68
N ASP A 188 12.93 5.12 8.20
CA ASP A 188 11.53 5.55 8.35
C ASP A 188 10.57 4.59 7.65
N TYR A 189 10.86 4.21 6.39
CA TYR A 189 10.05 3.25 5.63
C TYR A 189 9.90 1.92 6.38
N ASP A 190 11.00 1.34 6.86
CA ASP A 190 10.98 0.07 7.61
C ASP A 190 10.15 0.17 8.90
N ARG A 191 10.19 1.33 9.57
CA ARG A 191 9.39 1.58 10.77
C ARG A 191 7.91 1.66 10.42
N GLU A 192 7.54 2.49 9.43
CA GLU A 192 6.15 2.64 9.01
C GLU A 192 5.57 1.29 8.54
N LEU A 193 6.36 0.48 7.84
CA LEU A 193 5.93 -0.85 7.40
C LEU A 193 5.63 -1.77 8.59
N ARG A 194 6.52 -1.82 9.61
CA ARG A 194 6.29 -2.62 10.82
C ARG A 194 5.05 -2.21 11.60
N VAL A 195 4.80 -0.90 11.72
CA VAL A 195 3.58 -0.39 12.41
C VAL A 195 2.31 -0.93 11.77
N VAL A 196 2.31 -1.10 10.43
CA VAL A 196 1.16 -1.58 9.67
C VAL A 196 1.07 -3.11 9.67
N GLU A 197 2.21 -3.82 9.60
CA GLU A 197 2.25 -5.28 9.52
C GLU A 197 2.12 -5.99 10.88
N GLU A 198 2.67 -5.40 11.94
CA GLU A 198 2.74 -6.02 13.29
C GLU A 198 1.71 -5.42 14.26
N GLY A 199 1.10 -4.28 13.91
CA GLY A 199 0.23 -3.49 14.77
C GLY A 199 1.00 -2.65 15.81
N PRO A 200 0.35 -1.70 16.49
CA PRO A 200 1.03 -0.86 17.47
C PRO A 200 1.54 -1.71 18.65
N GLU A 201 2.82 -1.55 18.97
CA GLU A 201 3.48 -2.21 20.10
C GLU A 201 2.72 -1.89 21.41
N VAL A 202 2.05 -2.89 21.99
CA VAL A 202 1.31 -2.71 23.25
C VAL A 202 2.33 -2.68 24.39
N PRO A 203 2.48 -1.57 25.14
CA PRO A 203 3.45 -1.51 26.23
C PRO A 203 3.08 -2.51 27.34
N PRO A 204 4.07 -3.10 28.02
CA PRO A 204 3.81 -4.05 29.10
C PRO A 204 3.08 -3.37 30.26
N ALA A 205 2.10 -4.10 30.81
CA ALA A 205 1.26 -3.69 31.94
C ALA A 205 2.00 -3.62 33.27
#